data_AF-A0AAU4IGE6-F1
#
_entry.id   AF-A0AAU4IGE6-F1
#
_cell.length_a   1.000
_cell.length_b   1.000
_cell.length_c   1.000
_cell.angle_alpha   90.00
_cell.angle_beta   90.00
_cell.angle_gamma   90.00
#
_symmetry.space_group_name_H-M   'P 1'
#
loop_
_entity.id
_entity.type
_entity.pdbx_description
1 polymer ?
#
loop_
_entity_poly.entity_id
_entity_poly.type
_entity_poly.pdbx_seq_one_letter_code
_entity_poly.pdbx_strand_id
1 'polypeptide(L)'
;MSSFLPTLTERRSPWVTFTSSTDPWVAAAEAELRTRGGIVLRLDGEELHEKGCLFRAFARELGFPGYFGHNWDAMVDCLGDWHGPGHGNQDVAVLIDGADPLLEADFLGDLVWTLCTGAWRANFMVDADGDPHSYGSPFALHFVFLLDRIAPADFAEPSVNDEDVAAAVVDGRLVLTLTAEDTWGGDPVWPPTAHTSQPA
;
A
#
# COMPACT_ATOMS: atom_id res chain seq x y z
N MET A 1 9.49 -11.54 -17.08
CA MET A 1 8.23 -11.24 -16.37
C MET A 1 8.32 -9.79 -15.96
N SER A 2 7.39 -8.92 -16.36
CA SER A 2 7.50 -7.49 -16.07
C SER A 2 7.50 -7.28 -14.57
N SER A 3 8.64 -6.86 -14.01
CA SER A 3 8.85 -6.55 -12.58
C SER A 3 8.01 -5.36 -12.07
N PHE A 4 7.16 -4.80 -12.92
CA PHE A 4 6.41 -3.56 -12.67
C PHE A 4 4.91 -3.77 -12.51
N LEU A 5 4.43 -5.01 -12.66
CA LEU A 5 3.02 -5.32 -12.40
C LEU A 5 2.80 -5.54 -10.89
N PRO A 6 1.67 -5.04 -10.36
CA PRO A 6 1.33 -5.25 -8.96
C PRO A 6 1.02 -6.73 -8.70
N THR A 7 1.31 -7.14 -7.48
CA THR A 7 1.09 -8.50 -6.96
C THR A 7 0.64 -8.37 -5.52
N LEU A 8 -0.07 -9.38 -5.01
CA LEU A 8 -0.46 -9.44 -3.60
C LEU A 8 0.30 -10.53 -2.83
N THR A 9 1.21 -11.26 -3.48
CA THR A 9 1.85 -12.47 -2.93
C THR A 9 3.36 -12.47 -2.95
N GLU A 10 3.98 -11.42 -3.49
CA GLU A 10 5.44 -11.30 -3.54
C GLU A 10 5.89 -10.18 -2.63
N ARG A 11 7.09 -10.33 -2.05
CA ARG A 11 7.71 -9.33 -1.18
C ARG A 11 8.54 -8.33 -1.96
N ARG A 12 7.88 -7.64 -2.91
CA ARG A 12 8.48 -6.63 -3.78
C ARG A 12 7.47 -5.57 -4.19
N SER A 13 7.99 -4.40 -4.53
CA SER A 13 7.26 -3.25 -5.05
C SER A 13 6.58 -3.60 -6.39
N PRO A 14 5.52 -2.85 -6.75
CA PRO A 14 4.91 -1.73 -6.04
C PRO A 14 4.05 -2.14 -4.83
N TRP A 15 3.94 -1.27 -3.83
CA TRP A 15 3.27 -1.55 -2.54
C TRP A 15 1.80 -1.10 -2.49
N VAL A 16 1.50 0.00 -3.18
CA VAL A 16 0.17 0.60 -3.25
C VAL A 16 -0.28 0.62 -4.71
N THR A 17 -1.53 0.22 -4.95
CA THR A 17 -2.13 0.25 -6.28
C THR A 17 -3.49 0.94 -6.22
N PHE A 18 -3.75 1.90 -7.11
CA PHE A 18 -5.10 2.38 -7.40
C PHE A 18 -5.55 1.76 -8.72
N THR A 19 -6.76 1.21 -8.74
CA THR A 19 -7.36 0.65 -9.95
C THR A 19 -8.88 0.78 -9.91
N SER A 20 -9.54 0.55 -11.04
CA SER A 20 -11.01 0.47 -11.07
C SER A 20 -11.49 -0.70 -10.21
N SER A 21 -12.60 -0.53 -9.50
CA SER A 21 -13.30 -1.61 -8.79
C SER A 21 -13.73 -2.76 -9.71
N THR A 22 -13.78 -2.52 -11.02
CA THR A 22 -14.13 -3.52 -12.04
C THR A 22 -12.92 -4.18 -12.72
N ASP A 23 -11.70 -3.84 -12.29
CA ASP A 23 -10.48 -4.42 -12.86
C ASP A 23 -10.39 -5.93 -12.56
N PRO A 24 -10.37 -6.81 -13.59
CA PRO A 24 -10.36 -8.26 -13.39
C PRO A 24 -9.11 -8.77 -12.66
N TRP A 25 -8.02 -8.00 -12.65
CA TRP A 25 -6.81 -8.36 -11.90
C TRP A 25 -7.08 -8.47 -10.40
N VAL A 26 -7.96 -7.64 -9.83
CA VAL A 26 -8.23 -7.61 -8.38
C VAL A 26 -8.76 -8.97 -7.91
N ALA A 27 -9.79 -9.48 -8.58
CA ALA A 27 -10.39 -10.77 -8.24
C ALA A 27 -9.40 -11.94 -8.43
N ALA A 28 -8.56 -11.89 -9.47
CA ALA A 28 -7.55 -12.91 -9.72
C ALA A 28 -6.45 -12.90 -8.65
N ALA A 29 -5.92 -11.72 -8.29
CA ALA A 29 -4.88 -11.56 -7.29
C ALA A 29 -5.38 -11.92 -5.89
N GLU A 30 -6.63 -11.54 -5.55
CA GLU A 30 -7.28 -11.91 -4.29
C GLU A 30 -7.46 -13.43 -4.17
N ALA A 31 -7.91 -14.10 -5.25
CA ALA A 31 -8.05 -15.55 -5.28
C ALA A 31 -6.70 -16.28 -5.15
N GLU A 32 -5.66 -15.75 -5.80
CA GLU A 32 -4.30 -16.29 -5.70
C GLU A 32 -3.77 -16.18 -4.26
N LEU A 33 -3.89 -15.00 -3.65
CA LEU A 33 -3.45 -14.76 -2.27
C LEU A 33 -4.12 -15.73 -1.29
N ARG A 34 -5.45 -15.88 -1.38
CA ARG A 34 -6.19 -16.83 -0.53
C ARG A 34 -5.80 -18.27 -0.77
N THR A 35 -5.51 -18.66 -2.01
CA THR A 35 -5.06 -20.02 -2.35
C THR A 35 -3.71 -20.34 -1.68
N ARG A 36 -2.85 -19.32 -1.51
CA ARG A 36 -1.58 -19.43 -0.78
C ARG A 36 -1.74 -19.32 0.75
N GLY A 37 -2.97 -19.22 1.24
CA GLY A 37 -3.27 -19.07 2.67
C GLY A 37 -3.12 -17.64 3.19
N GLY A 38 -3.00 -16.64 2.32
CA GLY A 38 -2.99 -15.23 2.70
C GLY A 38 -4.37 -14.68 3.04
N ILE A 39 -4.38 -13.47 3.58
CA ILE A 39 -5.56 -12.78 4.13
C ILE A 39 -5.87 -11.55 3.30
N VAL A 40 -7.17 -11.33 3.07
CA VAL A 40 -7.66 -10.11 2.43
C VAL A 40 -8.56 -9.39 3.42
N LEU A 41 -8.14 -8.20 3.82
CA LEU A 41 -8.90 -7.28 4.66
C LEU A 41 -9.53 -6.21 3.77
N ARG A 42 -10.70 -5.70 4.16
CA ARG A 42 -11.41 -4.66 3.40
C ARG A 42 -11.76 -3.49 4.28
N LEU A 43 -11.52 -2.28 3.78
CA LEU A 43 -11.93 -1.02 4.39
C LEU A 43 -12.93 -0.33 3.48
N ASP A 44 -13.89 0.38 4.07
CA ASP A 44 -14.80 1.27 3.35
C ASP A 44 -14.14 2.65 3.18
N GLY A 45 -13.82 3.01 1.94
CA GLY A 45 -13.19 4.28 1.57
C GLY A 45 -14.05 5.50 1.88
N GLU A 46 -15.38 5.34 1.95
CA GLU A 46 -16.29 6.39 2.38
C GLU A 46 -16.10 6.74 3.87
N GLU A 47 -15.53 5.84 4.69
CA GLU A 47 -15.17 6.16 6.09
C GLU A 47 -13.83 6.91 6.21
N LEU A 48 -13.01 6.95 5.16
CA LEU A 48 -11.60 7.36 5.26
C LEU A 48 -11.34 8.84 4.97
N HIS A 49 -12.38 9.65 4.72
CA HIS A 49 -12.25 11.06 4.32
C HIS A 49 -11.80 12.02 5.45
N GLU A 50 -11.72 11.54 6.70
CA GLU A 50 -11.17 12.29 7.84
C GLU A 50 -10.07 11.49 8.54
N LYS A 51 -8.93 12.13 8.88
CA LYS A 51 -7.77 11.48 9.54
C LYS A 51 -8.16 10.61 10.74
N GLY A 52 -9.02 11.14 11.62
CA GLY A 52 -9.46 10.42 12.82
C GLY A 52 -10.29 9.17 12.49
N CYS A 53 -11.14 9.24 11.46
CA CYS A 53 -11.91 8.09 10.99
C CYS A 53 -11.00 7.05 10.33
N LEU A 54 -10.06 7.51 9.51
CA LEU A 54 -9.05 6.66 8.88
C LEU A 54 -8.28 5.83 9.92
N PHE A 55 -7.67 6.47 10.92
CA PHE A 55 -6.89 5.75 11.93
C PHE A 55 -7.74 4.73 12.69
N ARG A 56 -9.01 5.03 12.97
CA ARG A 56 -9.93 4.08 13.63
C ARG A 56 -10.28 2.91 12.73
N ALA A 57 -10.54 3.16 11.44
CA ALA A 57 -10.85 2.11 10.47
C ALA A 57 -9.67 1.13 10.31
N PHE A 58 -8.46 1.64 10.12
CA PHE A 58 -7.26 0.80 10.06
C PHE A 58 -7.05 -0.01 11.35
N ALA A 59 -7.12 0.65 12.51
CA ALA A 59 -6.94 -0.06 13.78
C ALA A 59 -7.98 -1.17 14.00
N ARG A 60 -9.23 -0.94 13.59
CA ARG A 60 -10.33 -1.91 13.68
C ARG A 60 -10.10 -3.10 12.74
N GLU A 61 -9.90 -2.85 11.45
CA GLU A 61 -9.85 -3.91 10.44
C GLU A 61 -8.54 -4.71 10.48
N LEU A 62 -7.41 -4.03 10.77
CA LEU A 62 -6.11 -4.69 10.91
C LEU A 62 -5.88 -5.20 12.33
N GLY A 63 -6.76 -4.91 13.30
CA GLY A 63 -6.61 -5.37 14.68
C GLY A 63 -5.37 -4.81 15.38
N PHE A 64 -5.09 -3.52 15.21
CA PHE A 64 -3.99 -2.85 15.90
C PHE A 64 -4.18 -2.87 17.43
N PRO A 65 -3.09 -2.79 18.21
CA PRO A 65 -3.17 -2.82 19.67
C PRO A 65 -4.04 -1.69 20.24
N GLY A 66 -4.67 -1.93 21.40
CA GLY A 66 -5.54 -0.94 22.06
C GLY A 66 -4.81 0.33 22.55
N TYR A 67 -3.48 0.37 22.51
CA TYR A 67 -2.65 1.54 22.78
C TYR A 67 -2.16 2.25 21.50
N PHE A 68 -2.69 1.89 20.34
CA PHE A 68 -2.35 2.52 19.06
C PHE A 68 -2.50 4.05 19.15
N GLY A 69 -1.46 4.77 18.74
CA GLY A 69 -1.32 6.21 18.95
C GLY A 69 -2.19 7.11 18.06
N HIS A 70 -2.94 6.54 17.11
CA HIS A 70 -3.79 7.28 16.16
C HIS A 70 -3.07 8.43 15.44
N ASN A 71 -1.86 8.14 14.96
CA ASN A 71 -1.02 9.03 14.17
C ASN A 71 -0.23 8.22 13.13
N TRP A 72 0.42 8.91 12.18
CA TRP A 72 1.14 8.28 11.06
C TRP A 72 2.30 7.39 11.53
N ASP A 73 3.15 7.87 12.45
CA ASP A 73 4.29 7.10 12.96
C ASP A 73 3.83 5.79 13.61
N ALA A 74 2.83 5.87 14.49
CA ALA A 74 2.25 4.69 15.13
C ALA A 74 1.61 3.73 14.11
N MET A 75 1.13 4.24 12.98
CA MET A 75 0.54 3.43 11.91
C MET A 75 1.63 2.68 11.14
N VAL A 76 2.74 3.34 10.80
CA VAL A 76 3.90 2.65 10.21
C VAL A 76 4.38 1.53 11.12
N ASP A 77 4.51 1.81 12.43
CA ASP A 77 4.94 0.80 13.41
C ASP A 77 3.98 -0.39 13.47
N CYS A 78 2.66 -0.14 13.53
CA CYS A 78 1.67 -1.22 13.56
C CYS A 78 1.56 -2.00 12.24
N LEU A 79 1.90 -1.40 11.10
CA LEU A 79 1.93 -2.09 9.80
C LEU A 79 3.18 -2.97 9.65
N GLY A 80 4.34 -2.47 10.08
CA GLY A 80 5.60 -3.22 10.03
C GLY A 80 5.65 -4.36 11.05
N ASP A 81 5.09 -4.14 12.24
CA ASP A 81 5.03 -5.12 13.34
C ASP A 81 3.57 -5.55 13.61
N TRP A 82 2.96 -6.11 12.57
CA TRP A 82 1.52 -6.34 12.53
C TRP A 82 1.06 -7.55 13.35
N HIS A 83 0.45 -7.32 14.50
CA HIS A 83 -0.04 -8.37 15.41
C HIS A 83 -1.49 -8.83 15.16
N GLY A 84 -2.05 -8.54 13.98
CA GLY A 84 -3.44 -8.81 13.66
C GLY A 84 -3.78 -10.30 13.40
N PRO A 85 -4.99 -10.58 12.90
CA PRO A 85 -5.41 -11.94 12.56
C PRO A 85 -4.43 -12.59 11.58
N GLY A 86 -3.85 -13.74 11.93
CA GLY A 86 -2.91 -14.45 11.04
C GLY A 86 -1.46 -14.00 11.11
N HIS A 87 -1.09 -13.21 12.13
CA HIS A 87 0.28 -12.80 12.41
C HIS A 87 1.30 -13.95 12.30
N GLY A 88 2.41 -13.66 11.61
CA GLY A 88 3.65 -14.44 11.59
C GLY A 88 3.85 -15.39 10.40
N ASN A 89 2.81 -15.74 9.64
CA ASN A 89 2.92 -16.72 8.55
C ASN A 89 2.00 -16.49 7.34
N GLN A 90 1.29 -15.36 7.26
CA GLN A 90 0.31 -15.12 6.21
C GLN A 90 0.59 -13.77 5.54
N ASP A 91 0.64 -13.80 4.21
CA ASP A 91 0.65 -12.60 3.38
C ASP A 91 -0.71 -11.89 3.48
N VAL A 92 -0.71 -10.57 3.35
CA VAL A 92 -1.87 -9.71 3.60
C VAL A 92 -2.06 -8.73 2.45
N ALA A 93 -3.29 -8.63 1.99
CA ALA A 93 -3.74 -7.52 1.16
C ALA A 93 -4.84 -6.75 1.87
N VAL A 94 -4.77 -5.42 1.79
CA VAL A 94 -5.80 -4.51 2.30
C VAL A 94 -6.43 -3.82 1.09
N LEU A 95 -7.72 -4.09 0.87
CA LEU A 95 -8.51 -3.50 -0.22
C LEU A 95 -9.37 -2.38 0.36
N ILE A 96 -9.35 -1.22 -0.28
CA ILE A 96 -10.12 -0.04 0.13
C ILE A 96 -11.18 0.18 -0.94
N ASP A 97 -12.42 -0.18 -0.61
CA ASP A 97 -13.59 -0.04 -1.49
C ASP A 97 -14.03 1.42 -1.61
N GLY A 98 -14.51 1.85 -2.78
CA GLY A 98 -15.07 3.19 -2.94
C GLY A 98 -14.11 4.30 -2.55
N ALA A 99 -12.85 4.20 -2.96
CA ALA A 99 -11.78 5.12 -2.54
C ALA A 99 -11.85 6.51 -3.20
N ASP A 100 -12.81 6.78 -4.09
CA ASP A 100 -12.96 8.06 -4.79
C ASP A 100 -12.94 9.30 -3.88
N PRO A 101 -13.58 9.33 -2.69
CA PRO A 101 -13.57 10.50 -1.81
C PRO A 101 -12.18 10.92 -1.31
N LEU A 102 -11.21 9.98 -1.29
CA LEU A 102 -9.85 10.27 -0.82
C LEU A 102 -9.09 11.22 -1.75
N LEU A 103 -9.54 11.42 -2.99
CA LEU A 103 -8.90 12.39 -3.90
C LEU A 103 -8.91 13.81 -3.30
N GLU A 104 -9.96 14.15 -2.55
CA GLU A 104 -10.16 15.47 -1.94
C GLU A 104 -9.56 15.55 -0.52
N ALA A 105 -8.97 14.46 0.00
CA ALA A 105 -8.37 14.44 1.32
C ALA A 105 -6.99 15.14 1.28
N ASP A 106 -6.82 16.16 2.12
CA ASP A 106 -5.57 16.93 2.25
C ASP A 106 -4.37 16.10 2.76
N PHE A 107 -4.63 14.86 3.17
CA PHE A 107 -3.67 13.91 3.72
C PHE A 107 -3.44 12.68 2.86
N LEU A 108 -3.95 12.66 1.63
CA LEU A 108 -3.78 11.52 0.73
C LEU A 108 -2.28 11.17 0.53
N GLY A 109 -1.42 12.17 0.32
CA GLY A 109 0.03 11.97 0.26
C GLY A 109 0.62 11.34 1.53
N ASP A 110 0.26 11.85 2.71
CA ASP A 110 0.70 11.30 4.01
C ASP A 110 0.27 9.83 4.16
N LEU A 111 -0.97 9.51 3.77
CA LEU A 111 -1.52 8.17 3.82
C LEU A 111 -0.71 7.24 2.91
N VAL A 112 -0.55 7.60 1.64
CA VAL A 112 0.15 6.76 0.66
C VAL A 112 1.60 6.52 1.09
N TRP A 113 2.29 7.56 1.54
CA TRP A 113 3.63 7.43 2.11
C TRP A 113 3.64 6.44 3.28
N THR A 114 2.73 6.62 4.25
CA THR A 114 2.61 5.73 5.42
C THR A 114 2.39 4.27 5.01
N LEU A 115 1.54 4.02 4.00
CA LEU A 115 1.25 2.68 3.50
C LEU A 115 2.46 2.07 2.78
N CYS A 116 3.13 2.84 1.93
CA CYS A 116 4.37 2.41 1.27
C CYS A 116 5.46 2.06 2.29
N THR A 117 5.67 2.90 3.31
CA THR A 117 6.66 2.68 4.37
C THR A 117 6.30 1.47 5.24
N GLY A 118 5.05 1.36 5.67
CA GLY A 118 4.57 0.21 6.44
C GLY A 118 4.68 -1.10 5.65
N ALA A 119 4.32 -1.10 4.37
CA ALA A 119 4.51 -2.24 3.48
C ALA A 119 5.98 -2.61 3.35
N TRP A 120 6.85 -1.64 3.05
CA TRP A 120 8.29 -1.90 2.97
C TRP A 120 8.83 -2.54 4.26
N ARG A 121 8.46 -2.00 5.44
CA ARG A 121 8.86 -2.59 6.72
C ARG A 121 8.37 -4.02 6.89
N ALA A 122 7.11 -4.32 6.59
CA ALA A 122 6.55 -5.68 6.69
C ALA A 122 7.21 -6.67 5.71
N ASN A 123 7.46 -6.23 4.48
CA ASN A 123 8.03 -7.06 3.42
C ASN A 123 9.51 -7.41 3.67
N PHE A 124 10.26 -6.57 4.39
CA PHE A 124 11.66 -6.81 4.76
C PHE A 124 11.88 -7.16 6.23
N MET A 125 10.88 -6.99 7.09
CA MET A 125 10.96 -7.05 8.55
C MET A 125 12.14 -6.27 9.08
N VAL A 126 12.10 -4.98 8.84
CA VAL A 126 13.03 -4.03 9.46
C VAL A 126 12.34 -3.28 10.60
N ASP A 127 13.08 -2.99 11.66
CA ASP A 127 12.60 -2.17 12.76
C ASP A 127 12.53 -0.68 12.38
N ALA A 128 12.25 0.17 13.36
CA ALA A 128 12.10 1.61 13.14
C ALA A 128 13.37 2.27 12.59
N ASP A 129 14.55 1.69 12.86
CA ASP A 129 15.85 2.18 12.44
C ASP A 129 16.30 1.56 11.10
N GLY A 130 15.48 0.68 10.52
CA GLY A 130 15.79 -0.02 9.27
C GLY A 130 16.62 -1.29 9.46
N ASP A 131 16.83 -1.73 10.70
CA ASP A 131 17.62 -2.93 11.00
C ASP A 131 16.74 -4.19 10.94
N PRO A 132 17.24 -5.32 10.39
CA PRO A 132 16.47 -6.56 10.34
C PRO A 132 16.00 -7.04 11.72
N HIS A 133 14.71 -7.31 11.82
CA HIS A 133 14.07 -7.72 13.06
C HIS A 133 14.50 -9.13 13.47
N SER A 134 14.87 -9.31 14.75
CA SER A 134 15.43 -10.59 15.23
C SER A 134 14.37 -11.65 15.60
N TYR A 135 13.08 -11.28 15.64
CA TYR A 135 12.02 -12.08 16.27
C TYR A 135 10.81 -12.40 15.37
N GLY A 136 10.79 -11.95 14.11
CA GLY A 136 9.67 -12.19 13.17
C GLY A 136 10.13 -12.61 11.77
N SER A 137 9.17 -13.03 10.93
CA SER A 137 9.42 -13.42 9.53
C SER A 137 8.72 -12.45 8.58
N PRO A 138 9.36 -12.02 7.47
CA PRO A 138 8.75 -11.08 6.55
C PRO A 138 7.59 -11.68 5.79
N PHE A 139 6.53 -10.90 5.64
CA PHE A 139 5.30 -11.26 4.97
C PHE A 139 4.96 -10.21 3.92
N ALA A 140 4.28 -10.61 2.84
CA ALA A 140 3.85 -9.66 1.84
C ALA A 140 2.72 -8.80 2.40
N LEU A 141 2.86 -7.49 2.32
CA LEU A 141 1.82 -6.51 2.66
C LEU A 141 1.61 -5.57 1.48
N HIS A 142 0.38 -5.54 0.96
CA HIS A 142 -0.01 -4.75 -0.20
C HIS A 142 -1.34 -4.03 0.01
N PHE A 143 -1.48 -2.85 -0.58
CA PHE A 143 -2.69 -2.02 -0.49
C PHE A 143 -3.28 -1.78 -1.88
N VAL A 144 -4.61 -1.92 -2.00
CA VAL A 144 -5.33 -1.67 -3.25
C VAL A 144 -6.50 -0.72 -3.01
N PHE A 145 -6.46 0.44 -3.62
CA PHE A 145 -7.57 1.40 -3.66
C PHE A 145 -8.44 1.10 -4.88
N LEU A 146 -9.72 0.84 -4.64
CA LEU A 146 -10.71 0.51 -5.66
C LEU A 146 -11.56 1.74 -5.95
N LEU A 147 -11.49 2.21 -7.19
CA LEU A 147 -12.15 3.42 -7.66
C LEU A 147 -13.39 3.06 -8.50
N ASP A 148 -14.52 3.67 -8.16
CA ASP A 148 -15.78 3.44 -8.87
C ASP A 148 -16.01 4.44 -10.00
N ARG A 149 -15.46 5.66 -9.88
CA ARG A 149 -15.81 6.78 -10.78
C ARG A 149 -14.58 7.50 -11.33
N ILE A 150 -13.55 7.68 -10.51
CA ILE A 150 -12.37 8.46 -10.81
C ILE A 150 -11.32 7.58 -11.48
N ALA A 151 -10.59 8.13 -12.47
CA ALA A 151 -9.54 7.37 -13.12
C ALA A 151 -8.33 7.24 -12.19
N PRO A 152 -7.64 6.08 -12.13
CA PRO A 152 -6.44 5.93 -11.30
C PRO A 152 -5.36 6.99 -11.56
N ALA A 153 -5.25 7.48 -12.80
CA ALA A 153 -4.28 8.52 -13.15
C ALA A 153 -4.54 9.87 -12.44
N ASP A 154 -5.79 10.17 -12.05
CA ASP A 154 -6.14 11.42 -11.37
C ASP A 154 -5.58 11.47 -9.94
N PHE A 155 -5.27 10.31 -9.36
CA PHE A 155 -4.62 10.20 -8.05
C PHE A 155 -3.10 10.36 -8.11
N ALA A 156 -2.48 10.41 -9.29
CA ALA A 156 -1.02 10.34 -9.42
C ALA A 156 -0.28 11.50 -8.74
N GLU A 157 -0.74 12.73 -8.95
CA GLU A 157 -0.14 13.92 -8.33
C GLU A 157 -0.54 14.07 -6.85
N PRO A 158 -1.82 13.92 -6.45
CA PRO A 158 -2.21 14.05 -5.04
C PRO A 158 -1.67 12.97 -4.09
N SER A 159 -1.25 11.82 -4.62
CA SER A 159 -0.73 10.69 -3.84
C SER A 159 0.77 10.77 -3.58
N VAL A 160 1.48 11.72 -4.19
CA VAL A 160 2.92 11.89 -4.03
C VAL A 160 3.17 13.02 -3.04
N ASN A 161 3.97 12.75 -2.00
CA ASN A 161 4.53 13.78 -1.12
C ASN A 161 5.83 14.34 -1.70
N ASP A 162 6.38 15.41 -1.11
CA ASP A 162 7.40 16.25 -1.77
C ASP A 162 8.55 15.47 -2.45
N GLU A 163 9.11 14.38 -1.91
CA GLU A 163 10.17 13.59 -2.61
C GLU A 163 10.18 12.05 -2.36
N ASP A 164 9.29 11.47 -1.54
CA ASP A 164 9.52 10.13 -0.95
C ASP A 164 8.73 9.00 -1.64
N VAL A 165 7.79 9.33 -2.54
CA VAL A 165 6.93 8.37 -3.24
C VAL A 165 7.05 8.52 -4.76
N ALA A 166 7.34 7.41 -5.45
CA ALA A 166 7.28 7.32 -6.90
C ALA A 166 5.93 6.74 -7.37
N ALA A 167 5.39 7.29 -8.45
CA ALA A 167 4.13 6.86 -9.05
C ALA A 167 4.24 6.70 -10.57
N ALA A 168 3.62 5.66 -11.14
CA ALA A 168 3.32 5.59 -12.59
C ALA A 168 2.04 4.81 -12.86
N VAL A 169 1.52 5.04 -14.06
CA VAL A 169 0.40 4.29 -14.60
C VAL A 169 0.93 3.14 -15.47
N VAL A 170 0.59 1.90 -15.09
CA VAL A 170 0.97 0.67 -15.80
C VAL A 170 -0.31 -0.13 -16.04
N ASP A 171 -0.61 -0.45 -17.30
CA ASP A 171 -1.83 -1.18 -17.71
C ASP A 171 -3.13 -0.58 -17.13
N GLY A 172 -3.21 0.74 -17.06
CA GLY A 172 -4.38 1.47 -16.52
C GLY A 172 -4.46 1.53 -15.00
N ARG A 173 -3.48 0.98 -14.28
CA ARG A 173 -3.38 1.03 -12.82
C ARG A 173 -2.36 2.07 -12.40
N LEU A 174 -2.67 2.90 -11.42
CA LEU A 174 -1.65 3.71 -10.77
C LEU A 174 -0.96 2.84 -9.73
N VAL A 175 0.37 2.71 -9.82
CA VAL A 175 1.18 1.95 -8.88
C VAL A 175 2.16 2.88 -8.19
N LEU A 176 2.32 2.73 -6.88
CA LEU A 176 3.15 3.58 -6.05
C LEU A 176 4.10 2.76 -5.17
N THR A 177 5.29 3.32 -4.95
CA THR A 177 6.36 2.75 -4.13
C THR A 177 7.23 3.85 -3.55
N LEU A 178 8.08 3.52 -2.59
CA LEU A 178 9.10 4.43 -2.08
C LEU A 178 10.18 4.73 -3.12
N THR A 179 10.74 5.93 -3.10
CA THR A 179 11.96 6.27 -3.85
C THR A 179 13.19 5.63 -3.17
N ALA A 180 14.24 5.37 -3.95
CA ALA A 180 15.39 4.61 -3.46
C ALA A 180 16.22 5.35 -2.38
N GLU A 181 16.10 6.68 -2.27
CA GLU A 181 16.87 7.48 -1.31
C GLU A 181 16.48 7.21 0.15
N ASP A 182 15.25 6.77 0.41
CA ASP A 182 14.73 6.43 1.74
C ASP A 182 14.77 4.94 2.08
N THR A 183 15.37 4.11 1.23
CA THR A 183 15.46 2.67 1.47
C THR A 183 16.89 2.28 1.85
N TRP A 184 17.08 1.79 3.08
CA TRP A 184 18.35 1.26 3.61
C TRP A 184 18.74 -0.10 2.97
N GLY A 185 18.64 -0.23 1.64
CA GLY A 185 19.14 -1.36 0.86
C GLY A 185 18.16 -2.53 0.60
N GLY A 186 16.87 -2.44 0.98
CA GLY A 186 15.77 -3.39 0.64
C GLY A 186 14.84 -2.84 -0.46
N ASP A 187 14.05 -3.69 -1.14
CA ASP A 187 13.55 -3.50 -2.53
C ASP A 187 13.31 -2.04 -2.96
N PRO A 188 14.31 -1.49 -3.65
CA PRO A 188 14.25 -0.29 -4.47
C PRO A 188 14.28 -0.70 -5.97
N VAL A 189 14.22 0.30 -6.86
CA VAL A 189 14.36 0.24 -8.34
C VAL A 189 13.03 0.28 -9.12
N TRP A 190 12.46 1.47 -9.07
CA TRP A 190 11.79 2.18 -10.16
C TRP A 190 12.83 2.65 -11.22
N PRO A 191 12.56 2.81 -12.54
CA PRO A 191 11.28 3.19 -13.14
C PRO A 191 10.86 2.38 -14.39
N PRO A 192 9.57 2.41 -14.81
CA PRO A 192 9.28 2.67 -16.20
C PRO A 192 9.32 4.18 -16.37
N THR A 193 10.41 4.73 -16.92
CA THR A 193 10.36 6.11 -17.42
C THR A 193 9.16 6.20 -18.35
N ALA A 194 8.21 7.09 -18.06
CA ALA A 194 7.21 7.45 -19.04
C ALA A 194 7.98 7.89 -20.28
N HIS A 195 7.83 7.16 -21.40
CA HIS A 195 8.22 7.72 -22.68
C HIS A 195 7.32 8.93 -22.88
N THR A 196 7.83 10.12 -22.55
CA THR A 196 7.32 11.37 -23.07
C THR A 196 7.47 11.27 -24.57
N SER A 197 6.44 10.73 -25.24
CA SER A 197 6.31 10.81 -26.68
C SER A 197 6.04 12.27 -26.96
N GLN A 198 7.13 13.00 -27.17
CA GLN A 198 7.11 14.37 -27.64
C GLN A 198 6.49 14.33 -29.05
N PRO A 199 5.40 15.06 -29.34
CA PRO A 199 4.84 15.08 -30.67
C PRO A 199 5.87 15.69 -31.64
N ALA A 200 5.90 15.11 -32.84
CA ALA A 200 6.82 15.40 -33.94
C ALA A 200 6.81 16.87 -34.39
#